data_AF-A0A1W9L894-F1
#
_entry.id   AF-A0A1W9L894-F1
#
_cell.length_a   1.000
_cell.length_b   1.000
_cell.length_c   1.000
_cell.angle_alpha   90.00
_cell.angle_beta   90.00
_cell.angle_gamma   90.00
#
_symmetry.space_group_name_H-M   'P 1'
#
loop_
_entity.id
_entity.type
_entity.pdbx_description
1 polymer ?
#
loop_
_entity_poly.entity_id
_entity_poly.type
_entity_poly.pdbx_seq_one_letter_code
_entity_poly.pdbx_strand_id
1 'polypeptide(L)'
;MNKSIQNPLLIEQVTKEVESLKTGEDLYRFLMSRKENGYTSALLSKVMKRAHLPKVGLIPMLHAPKTLKIVPFPKRDENADIYNVVEALLPAKEGDESKRHWLNGVWVHEGNTTTCNGYSLLQIHNVRYTPEYPEFWPNTDGPTMCPPEMPTWKQVIPTNDPEFIGIYNTRELAELLDECHKIVKGPIEKSVHSIPMKFGDVYFSTEILGRIMKVVARLEKNVIIRCDPLEGPMIITGSNNPKHFIANVMPCRIDDEQHPYFASPNLP
;
A
#
# COMPACT_ATOMS: atom_id res chain seq x y z
N MET A 1 21.94 -13.62 20.97
CA MET A 1 20.91 -14.52 21.56
C MET A 1 19.53 -14.03 21.12
N ASN A 2 18.77 -14.84 20.38
CA ASN A 2 17.39 -14.49 20.00
C ASN A 2 16.45 -14.73 21.18
N LYS A 3 15.72 -13.70 21.62
CA LYS A 3 14.70 -13.85 22.66
C LYS A 3 13.40 -14.41 22.02
N SER A 4 12.94 -15.54 22.54
CA SER A 4 11.84 -16.34 21.98
C SER A 4 10.46 -15.72 22.16
N ILE A 5 9.62 -15.87 21.12
CA ILE A 5 8.18 -15.50 21.05
C ILE A 5 7.34 -16.25 22.11
N GLN A 6 7.88 -17.32 22.69
CA GLN A 6 7.16 -18.21 23.60
C GLN A 6 7.29 -17.85 25.08
N ASN A 7 7.99 -16.77 25.46
CA ASN A 7 8.10 -16.38 26.88
C ASN A 7 6.95 -15.40 27.28
N PRO A 8 5.90 -15.88 27.99
CA PRO A 8 4.75 -15.04 28.34
C PRO A 8 5.08 -13.91 29.33
N LEU A 9 6.03 -14.11 30.25
CA LEU A 9 6.47 -13.09 31.19
C LEU A 9 7.19 -11.94 30.48
N LEU A 10 8.02 -12.29 29.49
CA LEU A 10 8.68 -11.31 28.63
C LEU A 10 7.66 -10.50 27.83
N ILE A 11 6.63 -11.14 27.29
CA ILE A 11 5.57 -10.44 26.56
C ILE A 11 4.85 -9.45 27.47
N GLU A 12 4.44 -9.87 28.67
CA GLU A 12 3.72 -9.00 29.60
C GLU A 12 4.55 -7.80 30.05
N GLN A 13 5.82 -8.02 30.41
CA GLN A 13 6.73 -6.96 30.81
C GLN A 13 6.89 -5.91 29.70
N VAL A 14 7.19 -6.36 28.48
CA VAL A 14 7.41 -5.47 27.34
C VAL A 14 6.10 -4.76 26.94
N THR A 15 4.94 -5.40 27.13
CA THR A 15 3.63 -4.79 26.90
C THR A 15 3.40 -3.60 27.83
N LYS A 16 3.67 -3.75 29.14
CA LYS A 16 3.53 -2.64 30.11
C LYS A 16 4.47 -1.48 29.81
N GLU A 17 5.69 -1.79 29.37
CA GLU A 17 6.65 -0.75 28.98
C GLU A 17 6.17 0.02 27.74
N VAL A 18 5.59 -0.68 26.76
CA VAL A 18 5.00 -0.08 25.56
C VAL A 18 3.77 0.77 25.87
N GLU A 19 2.89 0.31 26.76
CA GLU A 19 1.70 1.05 27.21
C GLU A 19 2.07 2.36 27.97
N SER A 20 3.28 2.43 28.51
CA SER A 20 3.78 3.64 29.19
C SER A 20 4.29 4.73 28.24
N LEU A 21 4.48 4.41 26.95
CA LEU A 21 5.03 5.32 25.95
C LEU A 21 3.95 6.31 25.48
N LYS A 22 4.29 7.59 25.46
CA LYS A 22 3.34 8.68 25.22
C LYS A 22 3.38 9.21 23.78
N THR A 23 4.45 8.93 23.06
CA THR A 23 4.68 9.44 21.71
C THR A 23 5.12 8.34 20.75
N GLY A 24 4.90 8.55 19.45
CA GLY A 24 5.42 7.64 18.41
C GLY A 24 6.95 7.58 18.36
N GLU A 25 7.64 8.65 18.79
CA GLU A 25 9.09 8.70 18.91
C GLU A 25 9.61 7.80 20.04
N ASP A 26 8.95 7.83 21.21
CA ASP A 26 9.26 6.95 22.34
C ASP A 26 9.06 5.49 21.94
N LEU A 27 7.96 5.20 21.24
CA LEU A 27 7.66 3.87 20.71
C LEU A 27 8.75 3.37 19.76
N TYR A 28 9.23 4.22 18.85
CA TYR A 28 10.33 3.83 17.98
C TYR A 28 11.63 3.55 18.70
N ARG A 29 12.09 4.48 19.55
CA ARG A 29 13.34 4.33 20.29
C ARG A 29 13.32 3.05 21.12
N PHE A 30 12.17 2.78 21.73
CA PHE A 30 11.91 1.52 22.42
C PHE A 30 12.11 0.33 21.49
N LEU A 31 11.44 0.27 20.34
CA LEU A 31 11.50 -0.86 19.43
C LEU A 31 12.89 -1.09 18.83
N MET A 32 13.59 -0.01 18.47
CA MET A 32 14.96 -0.08 17.97
C MET A 32 15.91 -0.63 19.05
N SER A 33 15.80 -0.12 20.28
CA SER A 33 16.54 -0.66 21.42
C SER A 33 16.23 -2.14 21.65
N ARG A 34 14.96 -2.57 21.55
CA ARG A 34 14.60 -3.99 21.69
C ARG A 34 15.15 -4.84 20.54
N LYS A 35 15.15 -4.34 19.30
CA LYS A 35 15.75 -5.03 18.16
C LYS A 35 17.26 -5.24 18.36
N GLU A 36 17.98 -4.20 18.78
CA GLU A 36 19.42 -4.29 19.10
C GLU A 36 19.71 -5.29 20.23
N ASN A 37 18.76 -5.45 21.15
CA ASN A 37 18.81 -6.43 22.24
C ASN A 37 18.26 -7.82 21.85
N GLY A 38 18.12 -8.12 20.55
CA GLY A 38 17.81 -9.47 20.05
C GLY A 38 16.34 -9.89 20.14
N TYR A 39 15.41 -8.93 20.25
CA TYR A 39 13.97 -9.19 20.18
C TYR A 39 13.56 -9.37 18.72
N THR A 40 12.80 -10.45 18.45
CA THR A 40 12.35 -10.75 17.09
C THR A 40 11.14 -9.91 16.69
N SER A 41 10.98 -9.63 15.39
CA SER A 41 9.83 -8.89 14.86
C SER A 41 8.50 -9.54 15.25
N ALA A 42 8.43 -10.87 15.30
CA ALA A 42 7.23 -11.60 15.70
C ALA A 42 6.89 -11.46 17.20
N LEU A 43 7.90 -11.37 18.08
CA LEU A 43 7.68 -11.08 19.50
C LEU A 43 7.13 -9.67 19.69
N LEU A 44 7.75 -8.69 19.02
CA LEU A 44 7.31 -7.29 19.07
C LEU A 44 5.89 -7.13 18.51
N SER A 45 5.56 -7.75 17.38
CA SER A 45 4.18 -7.75 16.84
C SER A 45 3.15 -8.31 17.82
N LYS A 46 3.51 -9.31 18.63
CA LYS A 46 2.62 -9.90 19.64
C LYS A 46 2.41 -8.98 20.84
N VAL A 47 3.45 -8.29 21.29
CA VAL A 47 3.39 -7.26 22.34
C VAL A 47 2.47 -6.12 21.91
N MET A 48 2.66 -5.60 20.70
CA MET A 48 1.87 -4.48 20.17
C MET A 48 0.40 -4.82 20.04
N LYS A 49 0.08 -6.03 19.55
CA LYS A 49 -1.30 -6.52 19.49
C LYS A 49 -1.95 -6.55 20.87
N ARG A 50 -1.18 -6.87 21.91
CA ARG A 50 -1.67 -6.97 23.29
C ARG A 50 -1.86 -5.59 23.94
N ALA A 51 -1.00 -4.63 23.62
CA ALA A 51 -1.10 -3.23 24.05
C ALA A 51 -2.20 -2.43 23.32
N HIS A 52 -3.00 -3.06 22.46
CA HIS A 52 -3.98 -2.40 21.59
C HIS A 52 -3.41 -1.29 20.70
N LEU A 53 -2.09 -1.27 20.50
CA LEU A 53 -1.46 -0.33 19.59
C LEU A 53 -1.60 -0.83 18.15
N PRO A 54 -1.82 0.06 17.17
CA PRO A 54 -1.95 -0.34 15.79
C PRO A 54 -0.69 -1.12 15.38
N LYS A 55 -0.87 -2.38 14.93
CA LYS A 55 0.21 -3.23 14.39
C LYS A 55 0.96 -2.56 13.22
N VAL A 56 0.27 -1.63 12.59
CA VAL A 56 0.53 -1.14 11.24
C VAL A 56 1.60 -0.06 11.33
N GLY A 57 2.73 -0.26 10.65
CA GLY A 57 3.87 0.66 10.63
C GLY A 57 5.13 0.22 11.34
N LEU A 58 5.03 -0.79 12.20
CA LEU A 58 6.16 -1.21 13.03
C LEU A 58 7.08 -2.20 12.31
N ILE A 59 6.53 -3.05 11.45
CA ILE A 59 7.33 -3.98 10.63
C ILE A 59 8.25 -3.20 9.67
N PRO A 60 7.78 -2.14 8.98
CA PRO A 60 8.68 -1.25 8.26
C PRO A 60 9.73 -0.58 9.13
N MET A 61 9.37 -0.03 10.30
CA MET A 61 10.34 0.61 11.23
C MET A 61 11.43 -0.36 11.71
N LEU A 62 11.08 -1.63 11.93
CA LEU A 62 12.00 -2.65 12.38
C LEU A 62 12.94 -3.14 11.27
N HIS A 63 12.61 -2.96 10.00
CA HIS A 63 13.49 -3.34 8.88
C HIS A 63 14.13 -2.12 8.20
N ALA A 64 13.73 -0.92 8.62
CA ALA A 64 14.31 0.32 8.18
C ALA A 64 15.81 0.43 8.47
N PRO A 65 16.58 1.04 7.56
CA PRO A 65 17.98 1.36 7.81
C PRO A 65 18.14 2.34 8.98
N LYS A 66 19.28 2.30 9.66
CA LYS A 66 19.59 3.10 10.88
C LYS A 66 19.52 4.63 10.69
N THR A 67 19.38 5.09 9.46
CA THR A 67 19.33 6.51 9.06
C THR A 67 17.92 7.10 9.05
N LEU A 68 16.91 6.31 9.44
CA LEU A 68 15.51 6.72 9.37
C LEU A 68 15.21 7.85 10.36
N LYS A 69 14.85 9.04 9.85
CA LYS A 69 14.34 10.13 10.68
C LYS A 69 12.86 9.88 10.98
N ILE A 70 12.47 10.02 12.24
CA ILE A 70 11.06 10.09 12.61
C ILE A 70 10.62 11.53 12.53
N VAL A 71 9.52 11.74 11.83
CA VAL A 71 8.89 13.04 11.70
C VAL A 71 7.64 13.03 12.59
N PRO A 72 7.43 14.06 13.44
CA PRO A 72 6.18 14.20 14.17
C PRO A 72 5.01 14.30 13.19
N PHE A 73 3.85 13.72 13.55
CA PHE A 73 2.66 13.84 12.73
C PHE A 73 2.26 15.31 12.54
N PRO A 74 1.87 15.72 11.33
CA PRO A 74 1.11 16.95 11.17
C PRO A 74 -0.19 16.82 11.97
N LYS A 75 -0.58 17.88 12.69
CA LYS A 75 -1.82 17.84 13.47
C LYS A 75 -3.01 17.60 12.54
N ARG A 76 -3.82 16.58 12.84
CA ARG A 76 -4.95 16.16 12.00
C ARG A 76 -5.95 17.29 11.75
N ASP A 77 -6.24 18.09 12.77
CA ASP A 77 -7.20 19.20 12.69
C ASP A 77 -6.75 20.28 11.69
N GLU A 78 -5.43 20.46 11.55
CA GLU A 78 -4.83 21.45 10.67
C GLU A 78 -4.53 20.88 9.27
N ASN A 79 -4.57 19.54 9.10
CA ASN A 79 -4.11 18.82 7.90
C ASN A 79 -5.09 17.72 7.47
N ALA A 80 -6.39 17.91 7.71
CA ALA A 80 -7.41 16.87 7.50
C ALA A 80 -7.45 16.34 6.05
N ASP A 81 -7.05 17.16 5.08
CA ASP A 81 -6.99 16.81 3.66
C ASP A 81 -5.96 15.72 3.35
N ILE A 82 -4.72 15.84 3.84
CA ILE A 82 -3.71 14.78 3.64
C ILE A 82 -4.09 13.50 4.37
N TYR A 83 -4.70 13.60 5.56
CA TYR A 83 -5.21 12.42 6.27
C TYR A 83 -6.28 11.70 5.45
N ASN A 84 -7.24 12.42 4.87
CA ASN A 84 -8.26 11.83 4.02
C ASN A 84 -7.66 11.15 2.78
N VAL A 85 -6.63 11.75 2.18
CA VAL A 85 -5.90 11.20 1.04
C VAL A 85 -5.16 9.92 1.44
N VAL A 86 -4.41 9.92 2.54
CA VAL A 86 -3.69 8.74 3.04
C VAL A 86 -4.67 7.63 3.41
N GLU A 87 -5.74 7.92 4.16
CA GLU A 87 -6.79 6.96 4.51
C GLU A 87 -7.43 6.34 3.28
N ALA A 88 -7.64 7.13 2.22
CA ALA A 88 -8.18 6.64 0.97
C ALA A 88 -7.19 5.69 0.27
N LEU A 89 -5.88 5.91 0.37
CA LEU A 89 -4.84 5.12 -0.30
C LEU A 89 -4.41 3.86 0.45
N LEU A 90 -4.55 3.81 1.78
CA LEU A 90 -4.13 2.67 2.61
C LEU A 90 -4.69 1.31 2.14
N PRO A 91 -5.96 1.17 1.69
CA PRO A 91 -6.48 -0.10 1.20
C PRO A 91 -5.78 -0.66 -0.05
N ALA A 92 -5.02 0.16 -0.80
CA ALA A 92 -4.35 -0.26 -2.04
C ALA A 92 -2.94 -0.84 -1.81
N LYS A 93 -2.38 -0.76 -0.59
CA LYS A 93 -1.05 -1.29 -0.23
C LYS A 93 -1.01 -2.83 -0.26
N GLU A 94 0.20 -3.41 -0.28
CA GLU A 94 0.40 -4.87 -0.40
C GLU A 94 -0.11 -5.65 0.82
N GLY A 95 -0.11 -5.02 2.00
CA GLY A 95 -0.51 -5.63 3.27
C GLY A 95 0.49 -5.26 4.36
N ASP A 96 0.52 -6.00 5.47
CA ASP A 96 1.49 -5.79 6.56
C ASP A 96 2.63 -6.82 6.57
N GLU A 97 2.52 -7.88 5.76
CA GLU A 97 3.43 -9.03 5.77
C GLU A 97 4.48 -9.00 4.65
N SER A 98 4.45 -8.00 3.75
CA SER A 98 5.47 -7.90 2.69
C SER A 98 6.85 -7.65 3.29
N LYS A 99 7.84 -8.43 2.81
CA LYS A 99 9.25 -8.23 3.13
C LYS A 99 9.80 -6.92 2.54
N ARG A 100 9.15 -6.41 1.48
CA ARG A 100 9.45 -5.12 0.86
C ARG A 100 8.68 -4.04 1.61
N HIS A 101 9.22 -3.65 2.76
CA HIS A 101 8.54 -2.78 3.72
C HIS A 101 8.06 -1.43 3.15
N TRP A 102 8.69 -0.92 2.09
CA TRP A 102 8.25 0.27 1.37
C TRP A 102 6.91 0.13 0.62
N LEU A 103 6.39 -1.10 0.44
CA LEU A 103 5.09 -1.41 -0.18
C LEU A 103 3.94 -1.48 0.84
N ASN A 104 4.24 -1.32 2.14
CA ASN A 104 3.28 -1.51 3.23
C ASN A 104 2.64 -0.20 3.71
N GLY A 105 2.76 0.89 2.94
CA GLY A 105 2.31 2.22 3.35
C GLY A 105 2.20 3.19 2.18
N VAL A 106 1.98 4.45 2.53
CA VAL A 106 1.74 5.57 1.61
C VAL A 106 2.90 6.54 1.69
N TRP A 107 3.37 7.02 0.56
CA TRP A 107 4.47 7.97 0.43
C TRP A 107 3.93 9.36 0.14
N VAL A 108 4.35 10.35 0.92
CA VAL A 108 3.97 11.76 0.76
C VAL A 108 5.23 12.55 0.39
N HIS A 109 5.24 13.21 -0.76
CA HIS A 109 6.42 13.89 -1.30
C HIS A 109 6.02 14.96 -2.33
N GLU A 110 6.71 16.11 -2.36
CA GLU A 110 6.61 17.12 -3.44
C GLU A 110 5.16 17.44 -3.90
N GLY A 111 4.21 17.56 -2.96
CA GLY A 111 2.79 17.80 -3.27
C GLY A 111 2.04 16.61 -3.88
N ASN A 112 2.59 15.40 -3.76
CA ASN A 112 2.04 14.15 -4.25
C ASN A 112 1.91 13.13 -3.11
N THR A 113 0.96 12.21 -3.26
CA THR A 113 0.79 11.07 -2.36
C THR A 113 0.70 9.79 -3.16
N THR A 114 1.56 8.81 -2.89
CA THR A 114 1.78 7.61 -3.71
C THR A 114 1.67 6.34 -2.87
N THR A 115 1.00 5.31 -3.37
CA THR A 115 0.99 3.96 -2.78
C THR A 115 1.26 2.94 -3.88
N CYS A 116 1.91 1.83 -3.53
CA CYS A 116 2.12 0.73 -4.46
C CYS A 116 2.23 -0.61 -3.74
N ASN A 117 1.99 -1.70 -4.47
CA ASN A 117 2.00 -3.06 -3.92
C ASN A 117 2.81 -4.06 -4.78
N GLY A 118 3.64 -3.56 -5.70
CA GLY A 118 4.41 -4.38 -6.64
C GLY A 118 3.64 -4.77 -7.91
N TYR A 119 2.31 -4.71 -7.91
CA TYR A 119 1.44 -5.01 -9.05
C TYR A 119 0.57 -3.83 -9.46
N SER A 120 0.42 -2.83 -8.60
CA SER A 120 -0.17 -1.55 -8.93
C SER A 120 0.51 -0.42 -8.19
N LEU A 121 0.34 0.78 -8.75
CA LEU A 121 0.74 2.06 -8.20
C LEU A 121 -0.42 3.03 -8.34
N LEU A 122 -0.69 3.83 -7.32
CA LEU A 122 -1.65 4.92 -7.36
C LEU A 122 -0.99 6.16 -6.78
N GLN A 123 -1.02 7.26 -7.54
CA GLN A 123 -0.49 8.54 -7.15
C GLN A 123 -1.56 9.61 -7.30
N ILE A 124 -1.72 10.43 -6.26
CA ILE A 124 -2.59 11.60 -6.23
C ILE A 124 -1.68 12.83 -6.26
N HIS A 125 -2.00 13.80 -7.11
CA HIS A 125 -1.23 15.01 -7.34
C HIS A 125 -1.86 16.24 -6.70
N ASN A 126 -1.04 17.27 -6.47
CA ASN A 126 -1.44 18.58 -5.95
C ASN A 126 -2.14 18.51 -4.58
N VAL A 127 -1.66 17.62 -3.71
CA VAL A 127 -2.07 17.58 -2.31
C VAL A 127 -1.51 18.81 -1.62
N ARG A 128 -2.33 19.54 -0.85
CA ARG A 128 -1.93 20.84 -0.28
C ARG A 128 -0.82 20.72 0.76
N TYR A 129 -0.69 19.54 1.35
CA TYR A 129 0.37 19.22 2.28
C TYR A 129 1.68 18.91 1.54
N THR A 130 2.72 19.69 1.84
CA THR A 130 4.08 19.46 1.36
C THR A 130 4.98 19.25 2.56
N PRO A 131 5.44 18.01 2.83
CA PRO A 131 6.33 17.77 3.94
C PRO A 131 7.73 18.33 3.65
N GLU A 132 8.47 18.68 4.70
CA GLU A 132 9.86 19.16 4.58
C GLU A 132 10.80 18.09 3.99
N TYR A 133 10.46 16.82 4.20
CA TYR A 133 11.15 15.63 3.67
C TYR A 133 10.11 14.61 3.19
N PRO A 134 10.44 13.69 2.27
CA PRO A 134 9.53 12.60 1.92
C PRO A 134 9.12 11.79 3.15
N GLU A 135 7.82 11.60 3.35
CA GLU A 135 7.27 10.86 4.48
C GLU A 135 6.63 9.55 4.02
N PHE A 136 6.84 8.50 4.78
CA PHE A 136 6.20 7.20 4.63
C PHE A 136 5.22 6.97 5.78
N TRP A 137 3.96 6.82 5.42
CA TRP A 137 2.79 6.69 6.26
C TRP A 137 2.29 5.25 6.16
N PRO A 138 2.72 4.36 7.06
CA PRO A 138 2.22 2.99 7.05
C PRO A 138 0.75 2.89 7.44
N ASN A 139 0.24 3.88 8.17
CA ASN A 139 -1.14 4.08 8.58
C ASN A 139 -1.37 5.56 8.91
N THR A 140 -2.57 5.88 9.40
CA THR A 140 -2.95 7.21 9.89
C THR A 140 -2.85 7.38 11.40
N ASP A 141 -2.61 6.29 12.14
CA ASP A 141 -2.69 6.25 13.60
C ASP A 141 -1.33 5.92 14.28
N GLY A 142 -0.22 5.87 13.52
CA GLY A 142 1.10 5.45 14.01
C GLY A 142 2.26 6.12 13.24
N PRO A 143 3.45 6.23 13.85
CA PRO A 143 4.50 7.16 13.43
C PRO A 143 4.86 7.10 11.94
N THR A 144 5.02 8.27 11.32
CA THR A 144 5.52 8.42 9.95
C THR A 144 7.05 8.31 9.93
N MET A 145 7.58 7.91 8.79
CA MET A 145 8.99 7.55 8.63
C MET A 145 9.59 8.31 7.46
N CYS A 146 10.84 8.75 7.57
CA CYS A 146 11.62 9.22 6.44
C CYS A 146 12.63 8.13 6.03
N PRO A 147 12.24 7.16 5.19
CA PRO A 147 13.20 6.19 4.65
C PRO A 147 14.21 6.88 3.73
N PRO A 148 15.44 6.36 3.63
CA PRO A 148 16.53 7.04 2.94
C PRO A 148 16.32 7.12 1.42
N GLU A 149 15.56 6.20 0.83
CA GLU A 149 15.27 6.19 -0.59
C GLU A 149 13.83 5.75 -0.85
N MET A 150 13.12 6.51 -1.68
CA MET A 150 11.84 6.14 -2.25
C MET A 150 12.09 5.40 -3.57
N PRO A 151 11.41 4.27 -3.84
CA PRO A 151 11.46 3.67 -5.17
C PRO A 151 11.06 4.71 -6.22
N THR A 152 11.81 4.79 -7.32
CA THR A 152 11.59 5.78 -8.38
C THR A 152 10.29 5.48 -9.14
N TRP A 153 9.14 5.90 -8.62
CA TRP A 153 7.82 5.73 -9.23
C TRP A 153 7.75 6.22 -10.68
N LYS A 154 8.54 7.25 -11.03
CA LYS A 154 8.66 7.76 -12.40
C LYS A 154 9.12 6.70 -13.40
N GLN A 155 9.83 5.66 -12.95
CA GLN A 155 10.26 4.54 -13.79
C GLN A 155 9.17 3.49 -13.99
N VAL A 156 8.09 3.53 -13.21
CA VAL A 156 7.00 2.55 -13.27
C VAL A 156 5.89 3.03 -14.22
N ILE A 157 5.72 4.35 -14.39
CA ILE A 157 4.75 4.89 -15.35
C ILE A 157 5.29 4.61 -16.77
N PRO A 158 4.53 3.92 -17.64
CA PRO A 158 4.96 3.63 -19.00
C PRO A 158 5.25 4.92 -19.77
N THR A 159 6.32 4.90 -20.55
CA THR A 159 6.72 6.00 -21.45
C THR A 159 6.03 5.93 -22.80
N ASN A 160 5.48 4.77 -23.16
CA ASN A 160 4.69 4.57 -24.38
C ASN A 160 3.29 5.16 -24.16
N ASP A 161 2.65 5.65 -25.23
CA ASP A 161 1.27 6.15 -25.18
C ASP A 161 0.30 4.96 -25.25
N PRO A 162 -0.35 4.55 -24.14
CA PRO A 162 -1.19 3.37 -24.12
C PRO A 162 -2.50 3.61 -24.88
N GLU A 163 -3.04 2.57 -25.50
CA GLU A 163 -4.25 2.64 -26.31
C GLU A 163 -5.47 3.00 -25.45
N PHE A 164 -6.31 3.89 -25.95
CA PHE A 164 -7.56 4.26 -25.28
C PHE A 164 -8.57 3.12 -25.32
N ILE A 165 -9.00 2.67 -24.14
CA ILE A 165 -10.01 1.60 -24.02
C ILE A 165 -11.40 2.18 -23.82
N GLY A 166 -11.55 3.17 -22.93
CA GLY A 166 -12.86 3.74 -22.66
C GLY A 166 -12.94 4.68 -21.45
N ILE A 167 -14.14 5.22 -21.25
CA ILE A 167 -14.54 5.98 -20.07
C ILE A 167 -15.53 5.16 -19.28
N TYR A 168 -15.29 5.00 -17.98
CA TYR A 168 -16.09 4.16 -17.09
C TYR A 168 -16.56 4.96 -15.88
N ASN A 169 -17.78 4.72 -15.43
CA ASN A 169 -18.24 5.19 -14.12
C ASN A 169 -17.46 4.42 -13.04
N THR A 170 -16.77 5.14 -12.17
CA THR A 170 -15.85 4.55 -11.20
C THR A 170 -16.57 3.67 -10.17
N ARG A 171 -17.79 4.05 -9.75
CA ARG A 171 -18.54 3.30 -8.74
C ARG A 171 -19.11 2.01 -9.32
N GLU A 172 -19.74 2.10 -10.48
CA GLU A 172 -20.30 0.94 -11.18
C GLU A 172 -19.20 -0.08 -11.50
N LEU A 173 -18.02 0.39 -11.95
CA LEU A 173 -16.89 -0.49 -12.21
C LEU A 173 -16.34 -1.10 -10.91
N ALA A 174 -16.23 -0.34 -9.82
CA ALA A 174 -15.80 -0.87 -8.52
C ALA A 174 -16.74 -1.95 -7.99
N GLU A 175 -18.04 -1.76 -8.14
CA GLU A 175 -19.09 -2.71 -7.74
C GLU A 175 -19.00 -4.01 -8.56
N LEU A 176 -18.91 -3.88 -9.89
CA LEU A 176 -18.74 -5.03 -10.79
C LEU A 176 -17.50 -5.85 -10.44
N LEU A 177 -16.36 -5.20 -10.21
CA LEU A 177 -15.11 -5.87 -9.82
C LEU A 177 -15.23 -6.59 -8.46
N ASP A 178 -15.94 -5.99 -7.50
CA ASP A 178 -16.18 -6.58 -6.19
C ASP A 178 -17.12 -7.80 -6.27
N GLU A 179 -18.14 -7.74 -7.12
CA GLU A 179 -19.03 -8.87 -7.41
C GLU A 179 -18.27 -10.01 -8.08
N CYS A 180 -17.45 -9.74 -9.10
CA CYS A 180 -16.58 -10.73 -9.72
C CYS A 180 -15.67 -11.40 -8.67
N HIS A 181 -15.01 -10.60 -7.82
CA HIS A 181 -14.12 -11.14 -6.79
C HIS A 181 -14.84 -12.03 -5.76
N LYS A 182 -16.11 -11.76 -5.42
CA LYS A 182 -16.90 -12.59 -4.48
C LYS A 182 -17.19 -13.99 -5.04
N ILE A 183 -17.35 -14.13 -6.36
CA ILE A 183 -17.59 -15.43 -7.01
C ILE A 183 -16.41 -16.39 -6.76
N VAL A 184 -15.18 -15.87 -6.73
CA VAL A 184 -13.94 -16.63 -6.49
C VAL A 184 -13.83 -17.15 -5.05
N LYS A 185 -14.36 -16.39 -4.09
CA LYS A 185 -14.35 -16.77 -2.66
C LYS A 185 -15.38 -17.86 -2.30
N GLY A 186 -16.11 -18.40 -3.28
CA GLY A 186 -16.91 -19.61 -3.13
C GLY A 186 -16.05 -20.85 -2.84
N PRO A 187 -16.62 -22.07 -2.78
CA PRO A 187 -15.92 -23.30 -2.39
C PRO A 187 -14.86 -23.79 -3.41
N ILE A 188 -14.51 -22.97 -4.38
CA ILE A 188 -13.48 -23.25 -5.39
C ILE A 188 -12.10 -23.12 -4.70
N GLU A 189 -11.21 -24.05 -5.02
CA GLU A 189 -9.93 -24.25 -4.35
C GLU A 189 -9.14 -22.95 -4.14
N LYS A 190 -8.45 -22.88 -2.99
CA LYS A 190 -7.64 -21.75 -2.48
C LYS A 190 -6.52 -21.27 -3.42
N SER A 191 -6.36 -21.84 -4.61
CA SER A 191 -5.31 -21.56 -5.59
C SER A 191 -5.65 -20.42 -6.57
N VAL A 192 -6.94 -20.09 -6.77
CA VAL A 192 -7.33 -18.98 -7.66
C VAL A 192 -7.38 -17.68 -6.86
N HIS A 193 -6.30 -16.90 -6.90
CA HIS A 193 -6.20 -15.67 -6.10
C HIS A 193 -7.05 -14.50 -6.65
N SER A 194 -7.46 -14.50 -7.92
CA SER A 194 -8.42 -13.51 -8.46
C SER A 194 -9.03 -13.97 -9.79
N ILE A 195 -10.18 -13.41 -10.21
CA ILE A 195 -10.67 -13.57 -11.60
C ILE A 195 -9.94 -12.56 -12.49
N PRO A 196 -9.41 -12.96 -13.66
CA PRO A 196 -8.92 -12.01 -14.65
C PRO A 196 -10.10 -11.35 -15.39
N MET A 197 -10.00 -10.05 -15.64
CA MET A 197 -10.92 -9.32 -16.49
C MET A 197 -10.17 -8.74 -17.69
N LYS A 198 -10.76 -8.89 -18.88
CA LYS A 198 -10.17 -8.45 -20.14
C LYS A 198 -10.49 -6.98 -20.39
N PHE A 199 -9.47 -6.18 -20.71
CA PHE A 199 -9.59 -4.81 -21.20
C PHE A 199 -8.77 -4.68 -22.49
N GLY A 200 -9.45 -4.47 -23.63
CA GLY A 200 -8.81 -4.66 -24.93
C GLY A 200 -8.37 -6.12 -25.11
N ASP A 201 -7.09 -6.34 -25.37
CA ASP A 201 -6.48 -7.67 -25.50
C ASP A 201 -5.70 -8.15 -24.28
N VAL A 202 -5.74 -7.40 -23.18
CA VAL A 202 -4.93 -7.67 -21.99
C VAL A 202 -5.80 -7.99 -20.78
N TYR A 203 -5.33 -8.91 -19.95
CA TYR A 203 -6.04 -9.34 -18.73
C TYR A 203 -5.47 -8.68 -17.49
N PHE A 204 -6.35 -8.37 -16.53
CA PHE A 204 -6.00 -7.73 -15.27
C PHE A 204 -6.71 -8.38 -14.10
N SER A 205 -6.06 -8.39 -12.93
CA SER A 205 -6.67 -8.92 -11.70
C SER A 205 -7.83 -8.04 -11.23
N THR A 206 -9.03 -8.65 -11.11
CA THR A 206 -10.22 -7.99 -10.57
C THR A 206 -10.04 -7.51 -9.13
N GLU A 207 -9.24 -8.22 -8.33
CA GLU A 207 -8.95 -7.82 -6.95
C GLU A 207 -8.14 -6.53 -6.90
N ILE A 208 -7.04 -6.46 -7.66
CA ILE A 208 -6.15 -5.30 -7.68
C ILE A 208 -6.88 -4.09 -8.25
N LEU A 209 -7.57 -4.27 -9.39
CA LEU A 209 -8.38 -3.22 -9.98
C LEU A 209 -9.48 -2.75 -9.02
N GLY A 210 -10.18 -3.68 -8.36
CA GLY A 210 -11.25 -3.36 -7.41
C GLY A 210 -10.75 -2.52 -6.24
N ARG A 211 -9.57 -2.84 -5.69
CA ARG A 211 -8.93 -2.01 -4.64
C ARG A 211 -8.66 -0.59 -5.14
N ILE A 212 -8.07 -0.43 -6.32
CA ILE A 212 -7.79 0.89 -6.91
C ILE A 212 -9.09 1.66 -7.19
N MET A 213 -10.10 1.02 -7.80
CA MET A 213 -11.37 1.67 -8.13
C MET A 213 -12.11 2.15 -6.88
N LYS A 214 -12.07 1.40 -5.77
CA LYS A 214 -12.64 1.84 -4.48
C LYS A 214 -12.02 3.14 -3.96
N VAL A 215 -10.72 3.35 -4.21
CA VAL A 215 -10.04 4.62 -3.88
C VAL A 215 -10.47 5.71 -4.85
N VAL A 216 -10.36 5.44 -6.15
CA VAL A 216 -10.62 6.42 -7.21
C VAL A 216 -12.08 6.88 -7.22
N ALA A 217 -13.03 6.03 -6.80
CA ALA A 217 -14.46 6.37 -6.70
C ALA A 217 -14.75 7.49 -5.69
N ARG A 218 -13.79 7.81 -4.80
CA ARG A 218 -13.83 8.95 -3.88
C ARG A 218 -13.29 10.23 -4.51
N LEU A 219 -12.53 10.12 -5.59
CA LEU A 219 -11.81 11.22 -6.24
C LEU A 219 -12.51 11.70 -7.51
N GLU A 220 -12.99 10.78 -8.34
CA GLU A 220 -13.58 11.07 -9.65
C GLU A 220 -14.79 10.18 -9.94
N LYS A 221 -15.81 10.77 -10.54
CA LYS A 221 -17.04 10.05 -10.93
C LYS A 221 -16.78 9.09 -12.10
N ASN A 222 -15.96 9.52 -13.05
CA ASN A 222 -15.60 8.70 -14.20
C ASN A 222 -14.08 8.69 -14.37
N VAL A 223 -13.59 7.57 -14.88
CA VAL A 223 -12.18 7.35 -15.18
C VAL A 223 -11.99 7.08 -16.67
N ILE A 224 -10.84 7.48 -17.19
CA ILE A 224 -10.34 7.05 -18.49
C ILE A 224 -9.39 5.88 -18.25
N ILE A 225 -9.62 4.78 -18.96
CA ILE A 225 -8.74 3.60 -18.96
C ILE A 225 -8.00 3.54 -20.29
N ARG A 226 -6.68 3.36 -20.21
CA ARG A 226 -5.80 3.08 -21.34
C ARG A 226 -4.98 1.84 -21.05
N CYS A 227 -4.73 1.01 -22.06
CA CYS A 227 -3.92 -0.21 -21.92
C CYS A 227 -2.87 -0.26 -23.02
N ASP A 228 -1.67 -0.70 -22.67
CA ASP A 228 -0.67 -1.07 -23.68
C ASP A 228 -1.03 -2.47 -24.24
N PRO A 229 -1.26 -2.61 -25.55
CA PRO A 229 -1.70 -3.86 -26.16
C PRO A 229 -0.65 -4.98 -26.12
N LEU A 230 0.62 -4.66 -25.84
CA LEU A 230 1.73 -5.64 -25.80
C LEU A 230 1.91 -6.29 -24.41
N GLU A 231 0.81 -6.62 -23.74
CA GLU A 231 0.81 -7.05 -22.33
C GLU A 231 1.49 -6.02 -21.40
N GLY A 232 1.34 -4.73 -21.71
CA GLY A 232 1.88 -3.68 -20.86
C GLY A 232 0.87 -3.19 -19.81
N PRO A 233 1.27 -2.24 -18.97
CA PRO A 233 0.45 -1.76 -17.86
C PRO A 233 -0.83 -1.03 -18.32
N MET A 234 -1.87 -1.14 -17.51
CA MET A 234 -3.06 -0.28 -17.59
C MET A 234 -2.80 1.04 -16.89
N ILE A 235 -3.18 2.14 -17.55
CA ILE A 235 -3.16 3.48 -17.00
C ILE A 235 -4.58 4.00 -16.80
N ILE A 236 -4.85 4.49 -15.59
CA ILE A 236 -6.15 5.00 -15.19
C ILE A 236 -5.98 6.45 -14.71
N THR A 237 -6.77 7.35 -15.29
CA THR A 237 -6.77 8.78 -14.94
C THR A 237 -8.21 9.29 -14.77
N GLY A 238 -8.39 10.44 -14.13
CA GLY A 238 -9.70 11.10 -14.06
C GLY A 238 -10.20 11.53 -15.44
N SER A 239 -11.53 11.48 -15.67
CA SER A 239 -12.10 12.00 -16.93
C SER A 239 -12.17 13.53 -16.95
N ASN A 240 -12.46 14.16 -15.81
CA ASN A 240 -12.62 15.61 -15.71
C ASN A 240 -11.28 16.30 -15.46
N ASN A 241 -10.47 15.72 -14.57
CA ASN A 241 -9.11 16.18 -14.33
C ASN A 241 -8.12 15.01 -14.46
N PRO A 242 -7.60 14.75 -15.68
CA PRO A 242 -6.64 13.67 -15.93
C PRO A 242 -5.32 13.80 -15.16
N LYS A 243 -5.02 15.00 -14.63
CA LYS A 243 -3.81 15.27 -13.85
C LYS A 243 -4.01 15.14 -12.34
N HIS A 244 -5.23 14.88 -11.88
CA HIS A 244 -5.52 14.80 -10.44
C HIS A 244 -4.90 13.56 -9.80
N PHE A 245 -4.93 12.43 -10.52
CA PHE A 245 -4.29 11.20 -10.09
C PHE A 245 -3.88 10.38 -11.32
N ILE A 246 -2.96 9.46 -11.10
CA ILE A 246 -2.61 8.40 -12.04
C ILE A 246 -2.55 7.07 -11.30
N ALA A 247 -3.23 6.06 -11.83
CA ALA A 247 -3.05 4.68 -11.41
C ALA A 247 -2.37 3.89 -12.52
N ASN A 248 -1.42 3.05 -12.15
CA ASN A 248 -0.82 2.04 -12.99
C ASN A 248 -1.16 0.66 -12.42
N VAL A 249 -1.67 -0.25 -13.24
CA VAL A 249 -1.96 -1.63 -12.88
C VAL A 249 -1.26 -2.57 -13.84
N MET A 250 -0.44 -3.47 -13.30
CA MET A 250 0.25 -4.49 -14.08
C MET A 250 -0.74 -5.54 -14.58
N PRO A 251 -0.57 -6.03 -15.82
CA PRO A 251 -1.40 -7.08 -16.36
C PRO A 251 -1.10 -8.42 -15.70
N CYS A 252 -2.06 -9.33 -15.78
CA CYS A 252 -1.84 -10.75 -15.50
C CYS A 252 -1.85 -11.54 -16.81
N ARG A 253 -1.04 -12.60 -16.84
CA ARG A 253 -1.11 -13.62 -17.87
C ARG A 253 -2.10 -14.68 -17.45
N ILE A 254 -2.64 -15.39 -18.43
CA ILE A 254 -3.52 -16.52 -18.21
C ILE A 254 -2.75 -17.76 -18.68
N ASP A 255 -2.66 -18.78 -17.84
CA ASP A 255 -2.08 -20.06 -18.23
C ASP A 255 -3.07 -20.92 -19.05
N ASP A 256 -2.63 -22.08 -19.51
CA ASP A 256 -3.43 -22.99 -20.31
C ASP A 256 -4.68 -23.52 -19.56
N GLU A 257 -4.69 -23.41 -18.22
CA GLU A 257 -5.79 -23.80 -17.33
C GLU A 257 -6.72 -22.62 -16.96
N GLN A 258 -6.53 -21.48 -17.63
CA GLN A 258 -7.25 -20.22 -17.39
C GLN A 258 -7.00 -19.56 -16.03
N HIS A 259 -5.91 -19.91 -15.36
CA HIS A 259 -5.53 -19.29 -14.10
C HIS A 259 -4.71 -18.01 -14.35
N PRO A 260 -5.11 -16.87 -13.75
CA PRO A 260 -4.30 -15.68 -13.85
C PRO A 260 -3.07 -15.78 -12.96
N TYR A 261 -1.91 -15.50 -13.55
CA TYR A 261 -0.66 -15.33 -12.83
C TYR A 261 0.01 -14.03 -13.25
N PHE A 262 0.66 -13.36 -12.32
CA PHE A 262 1.59 -12.31 -12.67
C PHE A 262 2.85 -12.98 -13.17
N ALA A 263 3.33 -12.61 -14.36
CA ALA A 263 4.70 -12.96 -14.74
C ALA A 263 5.58 -12.43 -13.61
N SER A 264 6.19 -13.32 -12.82
CA SER A 264 7.12 -12.91 -11.79
C SER A 264 8.14 -12.04 -12.52
N PRO A 265 8.30 -10.76 -12.16
CA PRO A 265 9.46 -10.07 -12.65
C PRO A 265 10.61 -10.87 -12.05
N ASN A 266 11.32 -11.62 -12.89
CA ASN A 266 12.70 -11.97 -12.64
C ASN A 266 13.45 -10.64 -12.64
N LEU A 267 13.21 -9.83 -11.61
CA LEU A 267 14.10 -8.79 -11.20
C LEU A 267 15.27 -9.54 -10.55
N PRO A 268 16.49 -9.40 -11.09
CA PRO A 268 17.68 -10.02 -10.50
C PRO A 268 17.83 -9.67 -9.02
#